data_AF-L9ZNC7-F1
#
_entry.id   AF-L9ZNC7-F1
#
_cell.length_a   1.000
_cell.length_b   1.000
_cell.length_c   1.000
_cell.angle_alpha   90.00
_cell.angle_beta   90.00
_cell.angle_gamma   90.00
#
_symmetry.space_group_name_H-M   'P 1'
#
loop_
_entity.id
_entity.type
_entity.pdbx_description
1 polymer ?
#
loop_
_entity_poly.entity_id
_entity_poly.type
_entity_poly.pdbx_seq_one_letter_code
_entity_poly.pdbx_strand_id
1 'polypeptide(L)' 'MQATRTHELQQHENRDDMTVWLSRNEVAQSLEAVDDTQQRIAFALGARCGCRSHEVPDVAPEDIVDTDDGTMLRVYSSN' A
#
# COMPACT_ATOMS: atom_id res chain seq x y z
N MET A 1 26.22 9.22 11.78
CA MET A 1 25.69 9.52 10.43
C MET A 1 24.28 8.96 10.41
N GLN A 2 23.27 9.78 10.75
CA GLN A 2 21.87 9.35 10.74
C GLN A 2 21.35 9.56 9.32
N ALA A 3 20.90 8.49 8.66
CA ALA A 3 20.24 8.59 7.37
C ALA A 3 18.95 9.38 7.55
N THR A 4 18.82 10.47 6.78
CA THR A 4 17.65 11.34 6.75
C THR A 4 16.42 10.50 6.38
N ARG A 5 15.62 10.11 7.38
CA ARG A 5 14.26 9.59 7.16
C ARG A 5 13.39 10.76 6.74
N THR A 6 13.18 10.92 5.44
CA THR A 6 12.27 11.94 4.90
C THR A 6 10.84 11.43 5.02
N HIS A 7 10.33 11.38 6.25
CA HIS A 7 8.91 11.18 6.49
C HIS A 7 8.26 12.57 6.51
N GLU A 8 7.37 12.85 5.56
CA GLU A 8 6.53 14.04 5.61
C GLU A 8 5.48 13.80 6.70
N LEU A 9 5.84 14.14 7.93
CA LEU A 9 4.96 14.04 9.09
C LEU A 9 3.89 15.14 9.02
N GLN A 10 2.63 14.76 8.88
CA GLN A 10 1.50 15.68 8.98
C GLN A 10 0.69 15.37 10.23
N GLN A 11 0.20 16.40 10.93
CA GLN A 11 -0.73 16.17 12.04
C GLN A 11 -2.04 15.60 11.50
N HIS A 12 -2.59 14.60 12.19
CA HIS A 12 -3.90 14.06 11.87
C HIS A 12 -4.98 15.09 12.26
N GLU A 13 -5.98 15.32 11.40
CA GLU A 13 -7.00 16.37 11.64
C GLU A 13 -7.89 16.09 12.86
N ASN A 14 -8.00 14.82 13.27
CA ASN A 14 -8.95 14.36 14.30
C ASN A 14 -8.32 13.51 15.43
N ARG A 15 -6.98 13.42 15.51
CA ARG A 15 -6.26 12.57 16.48
C ARG A 15 -4.92 13.22 16.83
N ASP A 16 -4.44 13.02 18.06
CA ASP A 16 -3.18 13.59 18.54
C ASP A 16 -1.91 12.86 18.00
N ASP A 17 -2.06 11.99 17.00
CA ASP A 17 -0.95 11.30 16.35
C ASP A 17 -0.60 11.86 14.96
N MET A 18 0.63 11.59 14.52
CA MET A 18 1.12 12.06 13.23
C MET A 18 0.77 11.05 12.13
N THR A 19 0.20 11.55 11.04
CA THR A 19 0.13 10.84 9.76
C THR A 19 1.52 10.80 9.14
N VAL A 20 1.96 9.61 8.77
CA VAL A 20 3.22 9.37 8.07
C VAL A 20 2.92 9.03 6.62
N TRP A 21 3.40 9.85 5.70
CA TRP A 21 3.35 9.54 4.27
C TRP A 21 4.68 8.94 3.82
N LEU A 22 4.64 7.79 3.16
CA LEU A 22 5.82 7.15 2.59
C LEU A 22 6.06 7.66 1.17
N SER A 23 7.30 8.06 0.89
CA SER A 23 7.75 8.25 -0.48
C SER A 23 7.76 6.92 -1.24
N ARG A 24 7.80 6.99 -2.58
CA ARG A 24 7.88 5.79 -3.44
C ARG A 24 9.07 4.89 -3.11
N ASN A 25 10.20 5.48 -2.71
CA ASN A 25 11.41 4.74 -2.35
C ASN A 25 11.25 4.03 -0.99
N GLU A 26 10.62 4.68 -0.02
CA GLU A 26 10.35 4.07 1.29
C GLU A 26 9.34 2.92 1.18
N VAL A 27 8.35 3.02 0.29
CA VAL A 27 7.47 1.89 -0.05
C VAL A 27 8.29 0.73 -0.61
N ALA A 28 9.22 0.98 -1.53
CA ALA A 28 10.07 -0.07 -2.11
C ALA A 28 10.94 -0.76 -1.04
N GLN A 29 11.61 0.02 -0.18
CA GLN A 29 12.41 -0.50 0.93
C GLN A 29 11.57 -1.33 1.91
N SER A 30 10.35 -0.88 2.19
CA SER A 30 9.43 -1.59 3.08
C SER A 30 9.02 -2.94 2.49
N LEU A 31 8.76 -3.00 1.17
CA LEU A 31 8.44 -4.27 0.49
C LEU A 31 9.63 -5.22 0.46
N GLU A 32 10.86 -4.72 0.30
CA GLU A 32 12.09 -5.52 0.31
C GLU A 32 12.43 -6.12 1.67
N ALA A 33 11.99 -5.50 2.77
CA ALA A 33 12.23 -5.99 4.12
C ALA A 33 11.30 -7.14 4.56
N VAL A 34 10.33 -7.52 3.71
CA VAL A 34 9.32 -8.54 4.05
C VAL A 34 9.71 -9.89 3.44
N ASP A 35 9.92 -10.88 4.31
CA ASP A 35 10.31 -12.23 3.91
C ASP A 35 9.13 -13.11 3.48
N ASP A 36 7.93 -12.83 3.98
CA ASP A 36 6.73 -13.60 3.65
C ASP A 36 6.03 -13.10 2.37
N THR A 37 5.71 -14.03 1.47
CA THR A 37 5.11 -13.70 0.17
C THR A 37 3.71 -13.11 0.33
N GLN A 38 2.90 -13.62 1.25
CA GLN A 38 1.54 -13.11 1.46
C GLN A 38 1.58 -11.70 2.02
N GLN A 39 2.43 -11.44 3.01
CA GLN A 39 2.67 -10.10 3.54
C GLN A 39 3.17 -9.14 2.46
N ARG A 40 4.10 -9.57 1.61
CA ARG A 40 4.61 -8.74 0.52
C ARG A 40 3.53 -8.37 -0.49
N ILE A 41 2.65 -9.32 -0.85
CA ILE A 41 1.49 -9.06 -1.72
C ILE A 41 0.53 -8.09 -1.03
N ALA A 42 0.16 -8.33 0.23
CA ALA A 42 -0.73 -7.48 1.00
C ALA A 42 -0.23 -6.03 1.08
N PHE A 43 1.05 -5.82 1.40
CA PHE A 43 1.64 -4.49 1.43
C PHE A 43 1.73 -3.84 0.05
N ALA A 44 2.00 -4.61 -1.01
CA ALA A 44 2.03 -4.08 -2.36
C ALA A 44 0.64 -3.61 -2.82
N LEU A 45 -0.41 -4.37 -2.52
CA LEU A 45 -1.80 -4.00 -2.79
C LEU A 45 -2.19 -2.71 -2.05
N GLY A 46 -1.89 -2.63 -0.76
CA GLY A 46 -2.16 -1.41 0.02
C GLY A 46 -1.36 -0.18 -0.48
N ALA A 47 -0.06 -0.34 -0.70
CA ALA A 47 0.82 0.79 -0.98
C ALA A 47 0.81 1.25 -2.46
N ARG A 48 0.50 0.37 -3.41
CA ARG A 48 0.53 0.68 -4.85
C ARG A 48 -0.84 0.77 -5.49
N CYS A 49 -1.80 -0.02 -5.02
CA CYS A 49 -3.16 -0.05 -5.55
C CYS A 49 -4.14 0.72 -4.66
N GLY A 50 -3.72 1.15 -3.46
CA GLY A 50 -4.58 1.89 -2.52
C GLY A 50 -5.63 1.01 -1.85
N CYS A 51 -5.48 -0.32 -1.87
CA CYS A 51 -6.40 -1.25 -1.24
C CYS A 51 -6.47 -1.00 0.27
N ARG A 52 -7.68 -0.92 0.81
CA ARG A 52 -7.91 -0.88 2.26
C ARG A 52 -7.56 -2.23 2.86
N SER A 53 -7.12 -2.23 4.12
CA SER A 53 -6.69 -3.46 4.80
C SER A 53 -7.75 -4.57 4.83
N HIS A 54 -9.04 -4.21 4.81
CA HIS A 54 -10.15 -5.16 4.75
C HIS A 54 -10.49 -5.64 3.33
N GLU A 55 -10.02 -4.95 2.29
CA GLU A 55 -10.22 -5.37 0.88
C GLU A 55 -9.14 -6.36 0.45
N VAL A 56 -7.93 -6.24 1.02
CA VAL A 56 -6.77 -7.09 0.66
C VAL A 56 -7.04 -8.59 0.75
N PRO A 57 -7.70 -9.13 1.79
CA PRO A 57 -7.96 -10.58 1.89
C PRO A 57 -8.93 -11.11 0.83
N ASP A 58 -9.76 -10.24 0.25
CA ASP A 58 -10.78 -10.60 -0.74
C ASP A 58 -10.25 -10.51 -2.17
N VAL A 59 -9.02 -10.00 -2.38
CA VAL A 59 -8.40 -9.91 -3.70
C VAL A 59 -8.01 -11.30 -4.21
N ALA A 60 -8.50 -11.65 -5.39
CA ALA A 60 -8.21 -12.88 -6.09
C ALA A 60 -7.50 -12.63 -7.44
N PRO A 61 -6.80 -13.63 -8.01
CA PRO A 61 -6.17 -13.50 -9.33
C PRO A 61 -7.14 -13.11 -10.46
N GLU A 62 -8.42 -13.50 -10.33
CA GLU A 62 -9.49 -13.14 -11.29
C GLU A 62 -9.88 -11.66 -11.26
N ASP A 63 -9.47 -10.92 -10.23
CA ASP A 63 -9.67 -9.47 -10.14
C ASP A 63 -8.62 -8.68 -10.93
N ILE A 64 -7.59 -9.35 -11.46
CA ILE A 64 -6.59 -8.76 -12.34
C ILE A 64 -7.14 -8.78 -13.76
N VAL A 65 -7.40 -7.59 -14.30
CA VAL A 65 -8.02 -7.41 -15.62
C VAL A 65 -7.10 -6.61 -16.53
N ASP A 66 -6.94 -7.06 -17.78
CA ASP A 66 -6.25 -6.29 -18.80
C ASP A 66 -7.24 -5.32 -19.45
N THR A 67 -6.89 -4.03 -19.43
CA THR A 67 -7.64 -2.96 -20.09
C THR A 67 -6.78 -2.30 -21.16
N ASP A 68 -7.38 -1.41 -21.95
CA ASP A 68 -6.63 -0.62 -22.94
C ASP A 68 -5.55 0.29 -22.31
N ASP A 69 -5.67 0.55 -21.00
CA ASP A 69 -4.71 1.34 -20.20
C ASP A 69 -3.69 0.46 -19.45
N GLY A 70 -3.70 -0.85 -19.69
CA GLY A 70 -2.80 -1.84 -19.08
C GLY A 70 -3.49 -2.75 -18.07
N THR A 71 -2.68 -3.50 -17.32
CA THR A 71 -3.18 -4.45 -16.31
C THR A 71 -3.62 -3.69 -15.05
N MET A 72 -4.90 -3.83 -14.71
CA MET A 72 -5.56 -3.15 -13.61
C MET A 72 -6.06 -4.15 -12.56
N LEU A 73 -6.14 -3.72 -11.31
CA LEU A 73 -6.78 -4.48 -10.23
C LEU A 73 -8.20 -3.96 -10.00
N ARG A 74 -9.19 -4.84 -10.06
CA ARG A 74 -10.58 -4.53 -9.71
C ARG A 74 -10.80 -4.80 -8.22
N VAL A 75 -11.34 -3.82 -7.49
CA VAL A 75 -11.68 -3.98 -6.07
C VAL A 75 -13.17 -3.75 -5.90
N TYR A 76 -13.86 -4.68 -5.25
CA TYR A 76 -15.28 -4.56 -4.93
C TYR A 76 -15.44 -4.08 -3.49
N SER A 77 -15.89 -2.83 -3.30
CA SER A 77 -16.26 -2.35 -1.98
C SER A 77 -17.65 -2.88 -1.62
N SER A 78 -17.74 -3.73 -0.60
CA SER A 78 -19.01 -4.00 0.08
C SER A 78 -19.26 -2.85 1.06
N ASN A 79 -20.27 -2.03 0.80
CA ASN A 79 -20.66 -0.90 1.67
C ASN A 79 -21.68 -1.34 2.73
#